data_AF-A0A1X9SKV0-F1
#
_entry.id   AF-A0A1X9SKV0-F1
#
_cell.length_a   1.000
_cell.length_b   1.000
_cell.length_c   1.000
_cell.angle_alpha   90.00
_cell.angle_beta   90.00
_cell.angle_gamma   90.00
#
_symmetry.space_group_name_H-M   'P 1'
#
loop_
_entity.id
_entity.type
_entity.pdbx_description
1 polymer ?
#
loop_
_entity_poly.entity_id
_entity_poly.type
_entity_poly.pdbx_seq_one_letter_code
_entity_poly.pdbx_strand_id
1 'polypeptide(L)' 'MNEISKIKKPKITLETKREIAKIGMSSTLLATAGTALFMKNKTAKTIHIISGVALVGFCLYHASLYPKSK' A
#
# COMPACT_ATOMS: atom_id res chain seq x y z
N MET A 1 -8.87 41.67 -0.25
CA MET A 1 -8.80 40.31 -0.84
C MET A 1 -7.88 39.50 0.07
N ASN A 2 -8.43 38.64 0.94
CA ASN A 2 -7.66 38.02 2.03
C ASN A 2 -6.79 36.84 1.58
N GLU A 3 -5.59 36.79 2.15
CA GLU A 3 -4.50 35.81 2.08
C GLU A 3 -4.87 34.35 2.51
N ILE A 4 -6.07 33.85 2.19
CA ILE A 4 -6.55 32.51 2.62
C ILE A 4 -6.19 31.41 1.61
N SER A 5 -5.66 31.74 0.42
CA SER A 5 -5.41 30.74 -0.64
C SER A 5 -4.03 30.08 -0.62
N LYS A 6 -3.13 30.48 0.28
CA LYS A 6 -1.79 29.86 0.41
C LYS A 6 -1.80 28.64 1.33
N ILE A 7 -2.80 27.78 1.21
CA ILE A 7 -2.73 26.40 1.72
C ILE A 7 -1.68 25.71 0.87
N LYS A 8 -0.41 25.80 1.32
CA LYS A 8 0.72 25.04 0.80
C LYS A 8 0.36 23.57 1.01
N LYS A 9 -0.31 22.96 0.03
CA LYS A 9 -0.56 21.51 0.00
C LYS A 9 0.76 20.85 0.39
N PRO A 10 0.84 20.09 1.51
CA PRO A 10 2.06 19.41 1.86
C PRO A 10 2.42 18.59 0.63
N LYS A 11 3.55 18.92 -0.01
CA LYS A 11 4.03 18.16 -1.15
C LYS A 11 4.39 16.80 -0.56
N ILE A 12 3.45 15.84 -0.61
CA ILE A 12 3.72 14.46 -0.22
C ILE A 12 4.91 14.02 -1.06
N THR A 13 6.08 13.92 -0.42
CA THR A 13 7.33 13.65 -1.12
C THR A 13 7.29 12.22 -1.65
N LEU A 14 8.12 11.92 -2.65
CA LEU A 14 8.25 10.54 -3.14
C LEU A 14 8.63 9.58 -2.00
N GLU A 15 9.41 10.04 -1.03
CA GLU A 15 9.79 9.29 0.15
C GLU A 15 8.59 8.97 1.04
N THR A 16 7.75 9.96 1.35
CA THR A 16 6.51 9.72 2.13
C THR A 16 5.60 8.71 1.44
N LYS A 17 5.46 8.79 0.10
CA LYS A 17 4.65 7.80 -0.64
C LYS A 17 5.27 6.39 -0.60
N ARG A 18 6.60 6.28 -0.63
CA ARG A 18 7.32 4.99 -0.49
C ARG A 18 7.14 4.42 0.91
N GLU A 19 7.21 5.25 1.95
CA GLU A 19 6.97 4.82 3.33
C GLU A 19 5.54 4.31 3.52
N ILE A 20 4.55 5.04 3.02
CA ILE A 20 3.14 4.61 3.06
C ILE A 20 2.98 3.28 2.30
N ALA A 21 3.58 3.17 1.11
CA ALA A 21 3.54 1.92 0.34
C ALA A 21 4.25 0.77 1.05
N LYS A 22 5.37 1.03 1.75
CA LYS A 22 6.10 0.04 2.54
C LYS A 22 5.28 -0.45 3.74
N ILE A 23 4.63 0.46 4.45
CA ILE A 23 3.72 0.12 5.54
C ILE A 23 2.56 -0.71 4.99
N GLY A 24 1.95 -0.29 3.87
CA GLY A 24 0.88 -1.03 3.20
C GLY A 24 1.29 -2.44 2.76
N MET A 25 2.49 -2.61 2.19
CA MET A 25 3.05 -3.92 1.86
C MET A 25 3.19 -4.81 3.10
N SER A 26 3.80 -4.31 4.18
CA SER A 26 3.96 -5.08 5.42
C SER A 26 2.63 -5.48 6.04
N SER A 27 1.65 -4.57 6.09
CA SER A 27 0.32 -4.85 6.63
C SER A 27 -0.44 -5.88 5.80
N THR A 28 -0.44 -5.75 4.47
CA THR A 28 -1.11 -6.71 3.58
C THR A 28 -0.42 -8.06 3.54
N LEU A 29 0.91 -8.09 3.69
CA LEU A 29 1.67 -9.33 3.87
C LEU A 29 1.29 -10.03 5.17
N LEU A 30 1.20 -9.31 6.29
CA LEU A 30 0.76 -9.89 7.56
C LEU A 30 -0.66 -10.45 7.47
N ALA A 31 -1.58 -9.74 6.83
CA ALA A 31 -2.95 -10.21 6.62
C ALA A 31 -2.99 -11.46 5.72
N THR A 32 -2.21 -11.46 4.64
CA THR A 32 -2.11 -12.61 3.70
C THR A 32 -1.50 -13.83 4.39
N ALA A 33 -0.41 -13.64 5.13
CA ALA A 33 0.26 -14.70 5.88
C ALA A 33 -0.61 -15.23 7.03
N GLY A 34 -1.27 -14.35 7.78
CA GLY A 34 -2.17 -14.72 8.87
C GLY A 34 -3.37 -15.51 8.36
N THR A 35 -3.97 -15.09 7.24
CA THR A 35 -5.10 -15.80 6.63
C THR A 35 -4.69 -17.12 5.98
N ALA A 36 -3.43 -17.27 5.56
CA ALA A 36 -2.91 -18.53 5.01
C ALA A 36 -2.98 -19.67 6.03
N LEU A 37 -2.80 -19.38 7.33
CA LEU A 37 -2.88 -20.37 8.39
C LEU A 37 -4.31 -20.89 8.64
N PHE A 38 -5.34 -20.18 8.16
CA PHE A 38 -6.75 -20.49 8.39
C PHE A 38 -7.54 -20.81 7.10
N MET A 39 -6.87 -21.27 6.04
CA MET A 39 -7.43 -21.58 4.71
C MET A 39 -8.53 -22.66 4.65
N LYS A 40 -8.83 -23.35 5.75
CA LYS A 40 -9.94 -24.31 5.85
C LYS A 40 -11.32 -23.66 5.65
N ASN A 41 -11.47 -22.38 5.96
CA ASN A 41 -12.74 -21.65 5.84
C ASN A 41 -12.83 -20.92 4.49
N LYS A 42 -14.00 -21.00 3.82
CA LYS A 42 -14.26 -20.28 2.56
C LYS A 42 -14.02 -18.77 2.69
N THR A 43 -14.42 -18.17 3.81
CA THR A 43 -14.21 -16.75 4.10
C THR A 43 -12.72 -16.40 4.21
N ALA A 44 -11.93 -17.21 4.92
CA ALA A 44 -10.50 -17.00 5.04
C ALA A 44 -9.79 -17.11 3.69
N LYS A 45 -10.24 -18.03 2.82
CA LYS A 45 -9.75 -18.15 1.45
C LYS A 45 -10.02 -16.89 0.62
N THR A 46 -11.22 -16.32 0.72
CA THR A 46 -11.57 -15.07 0.05
C THR A 46 -10.71 -13.90 0.56
N ILE A 47 -10.56 -13.77 1.88
CA ILE A 47 -9.74 -12.71 2.48
C ILE A 47 -8.27 -12.86 2.05
N HIS A 48 -7.74 -14.10 1.99
CA HIS A 48 -6.38 -14.36 1.52
C HIS A 48 -6.17 -13.89 0.08
N ILE A 49 -7.10 -14.20 -0.82
CA ILE A 49 -7.03 -13.78 -2.23
C ILE A 49 -7.08 -12.25 -2.33
N ILE A 50 -8.04 -11.59 -1.64
CA ILE A 50 -8.16 -10.13 -1.66
C ILE A 50 -6.90 -9.47 -1.09
N SER A 51 -6.38 -9.98 0.02
CA SER A 51 -5.15 -9.47 0.66
C SER A 51 -3.93 -9.67 -0.25
N GLY A 52 -3.85 -10.81 -0.95
CA GLY A 52 -2.79 -11.08 -1.92
C GLY A 52 -2.83 -10.15 -3.13
N VAL A 53 -4.02 -9.89 -3.69
CA VAL A 53 -4.20 -8.91 -4.78
C VAL A 53 -3.79 -7.51 -4.32
N ALA A 54 -4.20 -7.11 -3.12
CA ALA A 54 -3.80 -5.82 -2.53
C ALA A 54 -2.27 -5.74 -2.33
N LEU A 55 -1.64 -6.81 -1.82
CA LEU A 55 -0.19 -6.90 -1.64
C LEU A 55 0.55 -6.72 -2.97
N VAL A 56 0.12 -7.41 -4.03
CA VAL A 56 0.70 -7.24 -5.38
C VAL A 56 0.54 -5.80 -5.87
N GLY A 57 -0.64 -5.21 -5.67
CA GLY A 57 -0.89 -3.80 -6.01
C GLY A 57 0.05 -2.84 -5.27
N PHE A 58 0.25 -3.04 -3.96
CA PHE A 58 1.19 -2.24 -3.16
C PHE A 58 2.65 -2.43 -3.61
N CYS A 59 3.05 -3.64 -3.96
CA CYS A 59 4.38 -3.92 -4.50
C CYS A 59 4.62 -3.19 -5.83
N LEU A 60 3.64 -3.26 -6.75
CA LEU A 60 3.72 -2.57 -8.05
C LEU A 60 3.72 -1.06 -7.88
N TYR A 61 2.87 -0.53 -6.98
CA TYR A 61 2.86 0.89 -6.65
C TYR A 61 4.22 1.31 -6.05
N HIS A 62 4.71 0.61 -5.02
CA HIS A 62 6.02 0.90 -4.41
C HIS A 62 7.15 0.87 -5.45
N ALA A 63 7.15 -0.10 -6.36
CA ALA A 63 8.14 -0.19 -7.45
C ALA A 63 8.02 0.98 -8.45
N SER A 64 6.80 1.39 -8.80
CA SER A 64 6.55 2.53 -9.69
C SER A 64 7.03 3.87 -9.12
N LEU A 65 7.22 3.96 -7.80
CA LEU A 65 7.72 5.17 -7.15
C LEU A 65 9.25 5.32 -7.19
N TYR A 66 9.97 4.29 -7.61
CA TYR A 66 11.39 4.45 -7.89
C TYR A 66 11.55 5.20 -9.21
N PRO A 67 12.43 6.22 -9.27
CA PRO A 67 12.76 6.85 -10.53
C PRO A 67 13.27 5.74 -11.47
N LYS A 68 12.68 5.64 -12.66
CA LYS A 68 13.27 4.86 -13.75
C LYS A 68 14.54 5.58 -14.20
N SER A 69 15.59 5.54 -13.39
CA SER A 69 16.91 5.96 -13.83
C SER A 69 17.35 4.93 -14.85
N LYS A 70 17.37 5.33 -16.12
CA LYS A 70 18.35 4.82 -17.07
C LYS A 70 19.67 5.51 -16.82
#